data_AF-A0A955YMS9-F1
#
_entry.id   AF-A0A955YMS9-F1
#
_cell.length_a   1.000
_cell.length_b   1.000
_cell.length_c   1.000
_cell.angle_alpha   90.00
_cell.angle_beta   90.00
_cell.angle_gamma   90.00
#
_symmetry.space_group_name_H-M   'P 1'
#
loop_
_entity.id
_entity.type
_entity.pdbx_description
1 polymer ?
#
loop_
_entity_poly.entity_id
_entity_poly.type
_entity_poly.pdbx_seq_one_letter_code
_entity_poly.pdbx_strand_id
1 'polypeptide(L)'
;MCALVAIASDVQPSILNVTRDDALPLVLGVLGATAITQAVYMWRGAASLAFRLLWGFEGLVQMGALATLIERSGSAASPLWAVAMAWSVRWTPAVIGSLSLGMLQAVPVLGGLVGVYASRGDWASVIVTASVLTTMLSMLHASTTSSTRILRLTVERTSAARQLAADALRRERDLLARELHDDVCANVVALILELRRRESQGDRELAAQLGQRARHILDALRASIRWLRMDDGGFAELQRALEADATPGDVGRATE
;
A
#
# COMPACT_ATOMS: atom_id res chain seq x y z
N MET A 1 -15.99 -0.71 -26.26
CA MET A 1 -17.30 -1.34 -26.51
C MET A 1 -18.24 -0.48 -27.35
N CYS A 2 -18.61 0.77 -26.98
CA CYS A 2 -19.54 1.58 -27.78
C CYS A 2 -19.11 1.79 -29.24
N ALA A 3 -17.81 1.95 -29.52
CA ALA A 3 -17.31 2.04 -30.90
C ALA A 3 -17.41 0.71 -31.68
N LEU A 4 -17.16 -0.42 -31.03
CA LEU A 4 -17.32 -1.76 -31.62
C LEU A 4 -18.79 -2.10 -31.91
N VAL A 5 -19.69 -1.68 -31.02
CA VAL A 5 -21.15 -1.82 -31.19
C VAL A 5 -21.64 -0.88 -32.30
N ALA A 6 -21.11 0.33 -32.40
CA ALA A 6 -21.44 1.28 -33.46
C ALA A 6 -21.00 0.80 -34.86
N ILE A 7 -19.83 0.16 -34.96
CA ILE A 7 -19.35 -0.49 -36.19
C ILE A 7 -20.23 -1.70 -36.56
N ALA A 8 -20.72 -2.44 -35.57
CA ALA A 8 -21.64 -3.56 -35.79
C ALA A 8 -23.08 -3.15 -36.15
N SER A 9 -23.47 -1.89 -35.90
CA SER A 9 -24.84 -1.39 -36.07
C SER A 9 -25.09 -0.65 -37.40
N ASP A 10 -24.41 -1.03 -38.49
CA ASP A 10 -24.54 -0.46 -39.85
C ASP A 10 -24.19 1.05 -40.02
N VAL A 11 -23.58 1.69 -39.01
CA VAL A 11 -23.20 3.10 -39.10
C VAL A 11 -21.85 3.23 -39.84
N GLN A 12 -21.95 3.37 -41.17
CA GLN A 12 -20.89 3.75 -42.13
C GLN A 12 -19.75 2.73 -42.40
N PRO A 13 -20.02 1.68 -43.21
CA PRO A 13 -18.97 0.82 -43.79
C PRO A 13 -18.08 1.54 -44.83
N SER A 14 -18.38 2.79 -45.21
CA SER A 14 -17.64 3.52 -46.24
C SER A 14 -16.36 4.22 -45.75
N ILE A 15 -16.19 4.41 -44.43
CA ILE A 15 -15.05 5.15 -43.85
C ILE A 15 -13.98 4.19 -43.30
N LEU A 16 -14.40 3.01 -42.86
CA LEU A 16 -13.54 1.97 -42.30
C LEU A 16 -13.78 0.75 -43.17
N ASN A 17 -12.77 0.31 -43.91
CA ASN A 17 -12.81 -0.80 -44.87
C ASN A 17 -13.00 -2.17 -44.16
N VAL A 18 -13.88 -2.23 -43.17
CA VAL A 18 -14.11 -3.33 -42.23
C VAL A 18 -15.56 -3.77 -42.41
N THR A 19 -15.75 -5.01 -42.82
CA THR A 19 -17.09 -5.58 -43.00
C THR A 19 -17.66 -6.05 -41.67
N ARG A 20 -18.99 -6.20 -41.62
CA ARG A 20 -19.69 -6.80 -40.47
C ARG A 20 -19.17 -8.19 -40.15
N ASP A 21 -18.85 -8.98 -41.17
CA ASP A 21 -18.35 -10.35 -41.04
C ASP A 21 -16.97 -10.41 -40.35
N ASP A 22 -16.18 -9.34 -40.48
CA ASP A 22 -14.89 -9.21 -39.80
C ASP A 22 -15.02 -8.73 -38.36
N ALA A 23 -15.96 -7.81 -38.11
CA ALA A 23 -16.16 -7.21 -36.78
C ALA A 23 -16.89 -8.16 -35.80
N LEU A 24 -17.87 -8.91 -36.27
CA LEU A 24 -18.72 -9.77 -35.44
C LEU A 24 -17.95 -10.83 -34.62
N PRO A 25 -17.02 -11.63 -35.19
CA PRO A 25 -16.26 -12.60 -34.40
C PRO A 25 -15.37 -11.94 -33.35
N LEU A 26 -14.83 -10.75 -33.64
CA LEU A 26 -13.99 -10.00 -32.71
C LEU A 26 -14.81 -9.44 -31.54
N VAL A 27 -16.02 -8.93 -31.81
CA VAL A 27 -16.95 -8.47 -30.77
C VAL A 27 -17.38 -9.62 -29.88
N LEU A 28 -17.76 -10.77 -30.46
CA LEU A 28 -18.15 -11.94 -29.68
C LEU A 28 -16.99 -12.49 -28.84
N GLY A 29 -15.77 -12.50 -29.39
CA GLY A 29 -14.57 -12.90 -28.65
C GLY A 29 -14.29 -12.01 -27.43
N VAL A 30 -14.40 -10.69 -27.61
CA VAL A 30 -14.25 -9.72 -26.51
C VAL A 30 -15.34 -9.89 -25.46
N LEU A 31 -16.61 -9.97 -25.87
CA LEU A 31 -17.74 -10.14 -24.95
C LEU A 31 -17.65 -11.46 -24.18
N GLY A 32 -17.24 -12.55 -24.86
CA GLY A 32 -17.01 -13.85 -24.24
C GLY A 32 -15.91 -13.79 -23.19
N ALA A 33 -14.76 -13.20 -23.53
CA ALA A 33 -13.66 -13.02 -22.58
C ALA A 33 -14.09 -12.21 -21.35
N THR A 34 -14.74 -11.06 -21.56
CA THR A 34 -15.27 -10.22 -20.47
C THR A 34 -16.30 -10.95 -19.60
N ALA A 35 -17.21 -11.73 -20.21
CA ALA A 35 -18.20 -12.49 -19.46
C ALA A 35 -17.55 -13.55 -18.56
N ILE A 36 -16.53 -14.27 -19.05
CA ILE A 36 -15.80 -15.26 -18.25
C ILE A 36 -15.03 -14.57 -17.12
N THR A 37 -14.34 -13.46 -17.39
CA THR A 37 -13.62 -12.70 -16.35
C THR A 37 -14.57 -12.21 -15.26
N GLN A 38 -15.72 -11.67 -15.65
CA GLN A 38 -16.74 -11.19 -14.72
C GLN A 38 -17.34 -12.33 -13.89
N ALA A 39 -17.59 -13.50 -14.50
CA ALA A 39 -18.06 -14.68 -13.77
C ALA A 39 -17.04 -15.14 -12.72
N VAL A 40 -15.75 -15.17 -13.07
CA VAL A 40 -14.66 -15.52 -12.15
C VAL A 40 -14.49 -14.48 -11.04
N TYR A 41 -14.64 -13.18 -11.37
CA TYR A 41 -14.66 -12.10 -10.39
C TYR A 41 -15.76 -12.30 -9.35
N MET A 42 -16.99 -12.57 -9.81
CA MET A 42 -18.14 -12.78 -8.92
C MET A 42 -17.96 -14.04 -8.05
N TRP A 43 -17.34 -15.09 -8.58
CA TRP A 43 -17.18 -16.35 -7.85
C TRP A 43 -16.00 -16.36 -6.86
N ARG A 44 -14.87 -15.75 -7.22
CA ARG A 44 -13.60 -15.87 -6.47
C ARG A 44 -13.04 -14.54 -5.93
N GLY A 45 -13.65 -13.42 -6.31
CA GLY A 45 -13.24 -12.09 -5.90
C GLY A 45 -11.94 -11.59 -6.58
N ALA A 46 -11.69 -10.30 -6.38
CA ALA A 46 -10.60 -9.55 -7.03
C ALA A 46 -9.19 -10.01 -6.64
N ALA A 47 -9.03 -10.57 -5.44
CA ALA A 47 -7.73 -11.02 -4.93
C ALA A 47 -7.26 -12.35 -5.55
N SER A 48 -8.16 -13.11 -6.17
CA SER A 48 -7.83 -14.43 -6.71
C SER A 48 -6.81 -14.33 -7.85
N LEU A 49 -5.83 -15.25 -7.87
CA LEU A 49 -4.84 -15.34 -8.95
C LEU A 49 -5.51 -15.65 -10.29
N ALA A 50 -6.54 -16.50 -10.26
CA ALA A 50 -7.34 -16.85 -11.44
C ALA A 50 -7.98 -15.60 -12.08
N PHE A 51 -8.62 -14.74 -11.28
CA PHE A 51 -9.17 -13.46 -11.78
C PHE A 51 -8.08 -12.57 -12.37
N ARG A 52 -6.93 -12.42 -11.68
CA ARG A 52 -5.83 -11.57 -12.17
C ARG A 52 -5.26 -12.04 -13.51
N LEU A 53 -5.07 -13.35 -13.68
CA LEU A 53 -4.64 -13.92 -14.96
C LEU A 53 -5.69 -13.74 -16.05
N LEU A 54 -6.96 -13.99 -15.73
CA LEU A 54 -8.04 -13.86 -16.71
C LEU A 54 -8.27 -12.41 -17.15
N TRP A 55 -8.17 -11.48 -16.21
CA TRP A 55 -8.23 -10.05 -16.48
C TRP A 55 -7.07 -9.60 -17.38
N GLY A 56 -5.87 -10.15 -17.14
CA GLY A 56 -4.72 -9.95 -18.02
C GLY A 56 -4.97 -10.46 -19.45
N PHE A 57 -5.53 -11.67 -19.56
CA PHE A 57 -5.88 -12.30 -20.83
C PHE A 57 -6.98 -11.54 -21.58
N GLU A 58 -8.03 -11.11 -20.88
CA GLU A 58 -9.11 -10.30 -21.46
C GLU A 58 -8.57 -9.01 -22.09
N GLY A 59 -7.65 -8.32 -21.41
CA GLY A 59 -7.01 -7.13 -21.95
C GLY A 59 -6.24 -7.41 -23.25
N LEU A 60 -5.54 -8.55 -23.34
CA LEU A 60 -4.89 -8.99 -24.58
C LEU A 60 -5.89 -9.30 -25.69
N VAL A 61 -7.02 -9.95 -25.39
CA VAL A 61 -8.09 -10.21 -26.38
C VAL A 61 -8.68 -8.90 -26.91
N GLN A 62 -8.93 -7.93 -26.04
CA GLN A 62 -9.43 -6.61 -26.43
C GLN A 62 -8.44 -5.85 -27.31
N MET A 63 -7.16 -5.82 -26.93
CA MET A 63 -6.12 -5.16 -27.72
C MET A 63 -5.86 -5.87 -29.05
N GLY A 64 -5.87 -7.20 -29.06
CA GLY A 64 -5.74 -8.01 -30.27
C GLY A 64 -6.90 -7.76 -31.23
N ALA A 65 -8.14 -7.78 -30.74
CA ALA A 65 -9.33 -7.48 -31.55
C ALA A 65 -9.26 -6.09 -32.19
N LEU A 66 -8.82 -5.09 -31.42
CA LEU A 66 -8.66 -3.73 -31.90
C LEU A 66 -7.51 -3.60 -32.92
N ALA A 67 -6.39 -4.31 -32.71
CA ALA A 67 -5.30 -4.37 -33.68
C ALA A 67 -5.70 -5.03 -35.00
N THR A 68 -6.46 -6.14 -34.95
CA THR A 68 -7.00 -6.80 -36.14
C THR A 68 -7.92 -5.85 -36.92
N LEU A 69 -8.73 -5.04 -36.23
CA LEU A 69 -9.59 -4.05 -36.89
C LEU A 69 -8.78 -2.91 -37.53
N ILE A 70 -7.72 -2.44 -36.87
CA ILE A 70 -6.79 -1.46 -37.44
C ILE A 70 -6.11 -2.03 -38.69
N GLU A 71 -5.62 -3.26 -38.62
CA GLU A 71 -4.98 -3.93 -39.75
C GLU A 71 -5.95 -4.08 -40.93
N ARG A 72 -7.19 -4.54 -40.66
CA ARG A 72 -8.26 -4.68 -41.67
C ARG A 72 -8.68 -3.33 -42.26
N SER A 73 -8.60 -2.26 -41.47
CA SER A 73 -8.90 -0.90 -41.97
C SER A 73 -7.88 -0.40 -43.00
N GLY A 74 -6.72 -1.05 -43.12
CA GLY A 74 -5.69 -0.73 -44.12
C GLY A 74 -4.95 0.58 -43.88
N SER A 75 -5.18 1.26 -42.75
CA SER A 75 -4.51 2.51 -42.42
C SER A 75 -4.18 2.62 -40.93
N ALA A 76 -2.91 2.90 -40.64
CA ALA A 76 -2.45 3.27 -39.31
C ALA A 76 -2.93 4.66 -38.87
N ALA A 77 -3.53 5.46 -39.76
CA ALA A 77 -4.14 6.75 -39.44
C ALA A 77 -5.66 6.66 -39.25
N SER A 78 -6.23 5.46 -39.18
CA SER A 78 -7.67 5.27 -39.04
C SER A 78 -8.21 5.88 -37.74
N PRO A 79 -9.45 6.39 -37.71
CA PRO A 79 -10.07 6.90 -36.48
C PRO A 79 -10.19 5.83 -35.38
N LEU A 80 -10.06 4.54 -35.74
CA LEU A 80 -9.95 3.44 -34.78
C LEU A 80 -8.74 3.60 -33.85
N TRP A 81 -7.62 4.17 -34.33
CA TRP A 81 -6.47 4.49 -33.50
C TRP A 81 -6.78 5.57 -32.47
N ALA A 82 -7.52 6.61 -32.84
CA ALA A 82 -7.94 7.66 -31.93
C ALA A 82 -8.86 7.10 -30.84
N VAL A 83 -9.77 6.20 -31.20
CA VAL A 83 -10.64 5.48 -30.24
C VAL A 83 -9.81 4.57 -29.32
N ALA A 84 -8.81 3.87 -29.85
CA ALA A 84 -7.91 3.02 -29.07
C ALA A 84 -7.12 3.83 -28.02
N MET A 85 -6.61 4.99 -28.43
CA MET A 85 -5.88 5.92 -27.57
C MET A 85 -6.80 6.58 -26.54
N ALA A 86 -7.99 7.03 -26.93
CA ALA A 86 -8.96 7.58 -25.99
C ALA A 86 -9.41 6.53 -24.96
N TRP A 87 -9.55 5.27 -25.38
CA TRP A 87 -9.90 4.17 -24.50
C TRP A 87 -8.77 3.88 -23.49
N SER A 88 -7.51 3.85 -23.91
CA SER A 88 -6.38 3.60 -23.00
C SER A 88 -6.22 4.70 -21.93
N VAL A 89 -6.62 5.93 -22.25
CA VAL A 89 -6.58 7.10 -21.33
C VAL A 89 -7.82 7.19 -20.41
N ARG A 90 -8.96 6.58 -20.76
CA ARG A 90 -10.19 6.70 -19.94
C ARG A 90 -10.14 5.87 -18.65
N TRP A 91 -9.32 4.83 -18.58
CA TRP A 91 -9.18 3.96 -17.41
C TRP A 91 -8.13 4.46 -16.39
N THR A 92 -7.71 5.72 -16.54
CA THR A 92 -6.55 6.32 -15.87
C THR A 92 -6.81 7.23 -14.64
N PRO A 93 -7.93 7.23 -13.88
CA PRO A 93 -8.00 8.15 -12.73
C PRO A 93 -7.32 7.67 -11.43
N ALA A 94 -7.11 6.37 -11.18
CA ALA A 94 -6.93 5.95 -9.77
C ALA A 94 -5.81 4.96 -9.43
N VAL A 95 -5.17 4.26 -10.38
CA VAL A 95 -4.16 3.27 -10.01
C VAL A 95 -2.95 3.41 -10.93
N ILE A 96 -1.89 4.01 -10.40
CA ILE A 96 -0.57 4.04 -11.03
C ILE A 96 -0.11 2.62 -11.45
N GLY A 97 -0.59 1.58 -10.77
CA GLY A 97 -0.39 0.17 -11.14
C GLY A 97 -1.30 -0.40 -12.26
N SER A 98 -2.44 0.20 -12.60
CA SER A 98 -3.28 -0.28 -13.71
C SER A 98 -2.81 0.27 -15.06
N LEU A 99 -2.23 1.48 -15.06
CA LEU A 99 -1.63 2.09 -16.26
C LEU A 99 -0.46 1.25 -16.79
N SER A 100 0.40 0.76 -15.90
CA SER A 100 1.56 -0.06 -16.31
C SER A 100 1.14 -1.40 -16.90
N LEU A 101 0.09 -2.04 -16.37
CA LEU A 101 -0.40 -3.34 -16.84
C LEU A 101 -1.08 -3.23 -18.22
N GLY A 102 -1.93 -2.22 -18.42
CA GLY A 102 -2.53 -1.95 -19.73
C GLY A 102 -1.49 -1.56 -20.78
N MET A 103 -0.46 -0.80 -20.38
CA MET A 103 0.64 -0.48 -21.28
C MET A 103 1.48 -1.71 -21.64
N LEU A 104 1.73 -2.60 -20.68
CA LEU A 104 2.51 -3.82 -20.91
C LEU A 104 1.84 -4.76 -21.93
N GLN A 105 0.51 -4.82 -21.93
CA GLN A 105 -0.28 -5.65 -22.85
C GLN A 105 -0.29 -5.12 -24.28
N ALA A 106 -0.19 -3.80 -24.48
CA ALA A 106 -0.22 -3.21 -25.81
C ALA A 106 1.14 -3.27 -26.53
N VAL A 107 2.26 -3.41 -25.80
CA VAL A 107 3.61 -3.60 -26.38
C VAL A 107 3.68 -4.80 -27.36
N PRO A 108 3.30 -6.04 -27.00
CA PRO A 108 3.40 -7.17 -27.91
C PRO A 108 2.47 -7.02 -29.13
N VAL A 109 1.31 -6.39 -28.94
CA VAL A 109 0.34 -6.16 -30.03
C VAL A 109 0.89 -5.17 -31.05
N LEU A 110 1.44 -4.04 -30.60
CA LEU A 110 2.08 -3.05 -31.46
C LEU A 110 3.34 -3.60 -32.13
N GLY A 111 4.15 -4.39 -31.41
CA GLY A 111 5.30 -5.09 -31.99
C GLY A 111 4.89 -6.07 -33.10
N GLY A 112 3.79 -6.81 -32.91
CA GLY A 112 3.21 -7.67 -33.93
C GLY A 112 2.76 -6.91 -35.17
N LEU A 113 2.05 -5.78 -34.99
CA LEU A 113 1.60 -4.91 -36.09
C LEU A 113 2.78 -4.35 -36.90
N VAL A 114 3.87 -3.94 -36.26
CA VAL A 114 5.10 -3.51 -36.95
C VAL A 114 5.61 -4.63 -37.87
N GLY A 115 5.65 -5.87 -37.39
CA GLY A 115 6.05 -7.04 -38.19
C GLY A 115 5.12 -7.31 -39.37
N VAL A 116 3.80 -7.17 -39.18
CA VAL A 116 2.78 -7.34 -40.24
C VAL A 116 2.90 -6.27 -41.32
N TYR A 117 3.08 -5.00 -40.96
CA TYR A 117 3.26 -3.94 -41.96
C TYR A 117 4.60 -4.04 -42.69
N ALA A 118 5.66 -4.44 -41.98
CA ALA A 118 6.97 -4.66 -42.58
C ALA A 118 6.95 -5.79 -43.62
N SER A 119 6.23 -6.90 -43.34
CA SER A 119 6.11 -8.01 -44.30
C SER A 119 5.29 -7.66 -45.55
N ARG A 120 4.43 -6.63 -45.46
CA ARG A 120 3.68 -6.06 -46.59
C ARG A 120 4.43 -4.98 -47.37
N GLY A 121 5.59 -4.54 -46.90
CA GLY A 121 6.35 -3.44 -47.50
C GLY A 121 5.74 -2.05 -47.27
N ASP A 122 4.77 -1.91 -46.37
CA ASP A 122 4.16 -0.62 -46.03
C ASP A 122 4.97 0.11 -44.96
N TRP A 123 6.07 0.75 -45.41
CA TRP A 123 7.00 1.45 -44.54
C TRP A 123 6.39 2.66 -43.83
N ALA A 124 5.36 3.29 -44.39
CA ALA A 124 4.67 4.42 -43.75
C ALA A 124 3.96 3.96 -42.48
N SER A 125 3.20 2.87 -42.55
CA SER A 125 2.53 2.27 -41.39
C SER A 125 3.51 1.69 -40.37
N VAL A 126 4.65 1.16 -40.82
CA VAL A 126 5.75 0.73 -39.93
C VAL A 126 6.27 1.90 -39.09
N ILE A 127 6.60 3.02 -39.72
CA ILE A 127 7.16 4.20 -39.03
C ILE A 127 6.15 4.75 -38.01
N VAL A 128 4.88 4.89 -38.41
CA VAL A 128 3.82 5.37 -37.49
C VAL A 128 3.67 4.42 -36.30
N THR A 129 3.53 3.12 -36.54
CA THR A 129 3.31 2.14 -35.46
C THR A 129 4.54 2.04 -34.54
N ALA A 130 5.75 2.10 -35.09
CA ALA A 130 6.99 2.11 -34.31
C ALA A 130 7.16 3.40 -33.49
N SER A 131 6.74 4.56 -34.01
CA SER A 131 6.76 5.83 -33.27
C SER A 131 5.79 5.82 -32.07
N VAL A 132 4.62 5.20 -32.23
CA VAL A 132 3.66 5.03 -31.14
C VAL A 132 4.21 4.05 -30.10
N LEU A 133 4.77 2.92 -30.54
CA LEU A 133 5.37 1.92 -29.65
C LEU A 133 6.51 2.52 -28.82
N THR A 134 7.41 3.29 -29.45
CA THR A 134 8.52 3.95 -28.75
C THR A 134 8.00 4.98 -27.74
N THR A 135 7.07 5.85 -28.12
CA THR A 135 6.44 6.82 -27.21
C THR A 135 5.81 6.12 -26.00
N MET A 136 5.13 5.00 -26.24
CA MET A 136 4.47 4.23 -25.20
C MET A 136 5.47 3.56 -24.24
N LEU A 137 6.58 3.03 -24.76
CA LEU A 137 7.67 2.50 -23.93
C LEU A 137 8.33 3.61 -23.09
N SER A 138 8.54 4.81 -23.67
CA SER A 138 9.06 5.97 -22.92
C SER A 138 8.11 6.38 -21.80
N MET A 139 6.80 6.40 -22.05
CA MET A 139 5.79 6.72 -21.05
C MET A 139 5.71 5.67 -19.95
N LEU A 140 5.82 4.38 -20.29
CA LEU A 140 5.90 3.29 -19.32
C LEU A 140 7.16 3.42 -18.45
N HIS A 141 8.31 3.73 -19.05
CA HIS A 141 9.56 3.97 -18.34
C HIS A 141 9.45 5.18 -17.39
N ALA A 142 8.90 6.30 -17.85
CA ALA A 142 8.68 7.49 -17.01
C ALA A 142 7.69 7.21 -15.86
N SER A 143 6.63 6.46 -16.14
CA SER A 143 5.63 6.09 -15.12
C SER A 143 6.24 5.19 -14.04
N THR A 144 6.97 4.14 -14.43
CA THR A 144 7.62 3.21 -13.49
C THR A 144 8.70 3.89 -12.64
N THR A 145 9.52 4.76 -13.24
CA THR A 145 10.53 5.54 -12.51
C THR A 145 9.89 6.55 -11.54
N SER A 146 8.83 7.24 -11.95
CA SER A 146 8.06 8.13 -11.07
C SER A 146 7.44 7.37 -9.89
N SER A 147 6.81 6.22 -10.17
CA SER A 147 6.16 5.36 -9.18
C SER A 147 7.13 4.87 -8.12
N THR A 148 8.31 4.40 -8.54
CA THR A 148 9.34 3.92 -7.61
C THR A 148 9.89 5.07 -6.75
N ARG A 149 10.03 6.27 -7.31
CA ARG A 149 10.41 7.47 -6.55
C ARG A 149 9.36 7.86 -5.51
N ILE A 150 8.08 7.87 -5.88
CA ILE A 150 6.97 8.17 -4.96
C ILE A 150 6.92 7.13 -3.84
N LEU A 151 7.08 5.85 -4.16
CA LEU A 151 7.13 4.77 -3.17
C LEU A 151 8.29 4.96 -2.19
N ARG A 152 9.51 5.25 -2.68
CA ARG A 152 10.66 5.55 -1.83
C ARG A 152 10.41 6.73 -0.90
N LEU A 153 9.91 7.85 -1.43
CA LEU A 153 9.58 9.03 -0.63
C LEU A 153 8.49 8.74 0.43
N THR A 154 7.53 7.88 0.10
CA THR A 154 6.50 7.46 1.06
C THR A 154 7.10 6.60 2.18
N VAL A 155 8.01 5.70 1.85
CA VAL A 155 8.73 4.88 2.83
C VAL A 155 9.62 5.77 3.72
N GLU A 156 10.35 6.72 3.14
CA GLU A 156 11.19 7.66 3.89
C GLU A 156 10.35 8.57 4.80
N ARG A 157 9.19 9.06 4.32
CA ARG A 157 8.28 9.84 5.16
C ARG A 157 7.73 9.05 6.33
N THR A 158 7.35 7.79 6.10
CA THR A 158 6.80 6.94 7.16
C THR A 158 7.87 6.53 8.17
N SER A 159 9.11 6.27 7.74
CA SER A 159 10.22 6.01 8.65
C SER A 159 10.61 7.25 9.46
N ALA A 160 10.73 8.42 8.83
CA ALA A 160 11.01 9.68 9.50
C ALA A 160 9.91 10.06 10.50
N ALA A 161 8.63 9.88 10.15
CA ALA A 161 7.52 10.11 11.07
C ALA A 161 7.57 9.20 12.30
N ARG A 162 7.95 7.92 12.13
CA ARG A 162 8.15 6.99 13.25
C ARG A 162 9.32 7.42 14.14
N GLN A 163 10.42 7.86 13.56
CA GLN A 163 11.57 8.35 14.32
C GLN A 163 11.21 9.61 15.13
N LEU A 164 10.51 10.57 14.51
CA LEU A 164 10.04 11.78 15.20
C LEU A 164 9.09 11.44 16.35
N ALA A 165 8.18 10.49 16.15
CA ALA A 165 7.28 10.03 17.22
C ALA A 165 8.05 9.36 18.37
N ALA A 166 9.04 8.52 18.07
CA ALA A 166 9.88 7.89 19.08
C ALA A 166 10.72 8.92 19.86
N ASP A 167 11.29 9.92 19.19
CA ASP A 167 12.06 10.98 19.84
C ASP A 167 11.18 11.90 20.71
N ALA A 168 9.94 12.17 20.28
CA ALA A 168 8.98 12.92 21.08
C ALA A 168 8.64 12.17 22.38
N LEU A 169 8.35 10.86 22.28
CA LEU A 169 8.10 10.00 23.44
C LEU A 169 9.29 9.94 24.40
N ARG A 170 10.52 9.86 23.88
CA ARG A 170 11.73 9.88 24.72
C ARG A 170 11.87 11.19 25.50
N ARG A 171 11.65 12.34 24.84
CA ARG A 171 11.68 13.64 25.53
C ARG A 171 10.60 13.75 26.60
N GLU A 172 9.39 13.26 26.32
CA GLU A 172 8.29 13.26 27.29
C GLU A 172 8.60 12.36 28.50
N ARG A 173 9.16 11.16 28.27
CA ARG A 173 9.64 10.27 29.35
C ARG A 173 10.74 10.92 30.19
N ASP A 174 11.69 11.60 29.55
CA ASP A 174 12.76 12.31 30.27
C ASP A 174 12.22 13.47 31.12
N LEU A 175 11.24 14.21 30.61
CA LEU A 175 10.57 15.29 31.35
C LEU A 175 9.80 14.72 32.55
N LEU A 176 8.97 13.70 32.34
CA LEU A 176 8.24 13.03 33.41
C LEU A 176 9.18 12.45 34.47
N ALA A 177 10.31 11.86 34.06
CA ALA A 177 11.30 11.34 35.00
C ALA A 177 11.93 12.44 35.86
N ARG A 178 12.14 13.65 35.32
CA ARG A 178 12.64 14.80 36.08
C ARG A 178 11.59 15.35 37.02
N GLU A 179 10.38 15.59 36.54
CA GLU A 179 9.26 16.09 37.36
C GLU A 179 8.98 15.15 38.53
N LEU A 180 8.93 13.83 38.27
CA LEU A 180 8.74 12.82 39.30
C LEU A 180 9.91 12.79 40.30
N HIS A 181 11.14 13.00 39.83
CA HIS A 181 12.31 13.09 40.70
C HIS A 181 12.23 14.31 41.63
N ASP A 182 11.91 15.49 41.09
CA ASP A 182 11.84 16.75 41.83
C ASP A 182 10.71 16.73 42.88
N ASP A 183 9.51 16.31 42.47
CA ASP A 183 8.34 16.22 43.36
C ASP A 183 8.56 15.21 44.50
N VAL A 184 9.13 14.04 44.20
CA VAL A 184 9.38 13.05 45.25
C VAL A 184 10.56 13.46 46.13
N CYS A 185 11.62 14.08 45.60
CA CYS A 185 12.68 14.63 46.42
C CYS A 185 12.14 15.68 47.40
N ALA A 186 11.26 16.58 46.96
CA ALA A 186 10.61 17.55 47.85
C ALA A 186 9.80 16.87 48.97
N ASN A 187 9.00 15.86 48.63
CA ASN A 187 8.21 15.10 49.60
C ASN A 187 9.07 14.30 50.59
N VAL A 188 10.15 13.67 50.13
CA VAL A 188 11.09 12.93 50.98
C VAL A 188 11.82 13.87 51.92
N VAL A 189 12.24 15.05 51.46
CA VAL A 189 12.85 16.08 52.33
C VAL A 189 11.86 16.52 53.42
N ALA A 190 10.60 16.77 53.07
CA ALA A 190 9.56 17.12 54.05
C ALA A 190 9.36 16.00 55.09
N LEU A 191 9.32 14.74 54.66
CA LEU A 191 9.22 13.56 55.53
C LEU A 191 10.43 13.44 56.47
N ILE A 192 11.64 13.67 55.99
CA ILE A 192 12.86 13.64 56.81
C ILE A 192 12.86 14.76 57.85
N LEU A 193 12.41 15.96 57.48
CA LEU A 193 12.29 17.09 58.40
C LEU A 193 11.26 16.82 59.50
N GLU A 194 10.10 16.27 59.16
CA GLU A 194 9.08 15.89 60.16
C GLU A 194 9.57 14.74 61.04
N LEU A 195 10.30 13.76 60.49
CA LEU A 195 10.92 12.68 61.26
C LEU A 195 11.90 13.23 62.31
N ARG A 196 12.82 14.13 61.91
CA ARG A 196 13.74 14.80 62.85
C ARG A 196 13.00 15.59 63.93
N ARG A 197 11.91 16.27 63.55
CA ARG A 197 11.07 17.00 64.50
C ARG A 197 10.45 16.05 65.54
N ARG A 198 9.90 14.91 65.11
CA ARG A 198 9.31 13.92 66.02
C ARG A 198 10.34 13.23 66.90
N GLU A 199 11.52 12.94 66.37
CA GLU A 199 12.65 12.44 67.17
C GLU A 199 13.06 13.43 68.26
N SER A 200 13.13 14.72 67.94
CA SER A 200 13.44 15.78 68.93
C SER A 200 12.37 15.95 70.02
N GLN A 201 11.12 15.55 69.74
CA GLN A 201 10.00 15.57 70.69
C GLN A 201 9.91 14.30 71.55
N GLY A 202 10.78 13.30 71.32
CA GLY A 202 10.81 12.05 72.07
C GLY A 202 9.82 10.98 71.57
N ASP A 203 9.15 11.22 70.45
CA ASP A 203 8.03 10.41 69.94
C ASP A 203 8.55 9.28 69.02
N ARG A 204 9.27 8.32 69.62
CA ARG A 204 10.08 7.31 68.89
C ARG A 204 9.25 6.37 68.00
N GLU A 205 8.01 6.08 68.38
CA GLU A 205 7.15 5.15 67.64
C GLU A 205 6.65 5.77 66.33
N LEU A 206 6.24 7.05 66.36
CA LEU A 206 5.88 7.83 65.17
C LEU A 206 7.08 8.09 64.26
N ALA A 207 8.27 8.35 64.82
CA ALA A 207 9.49 8.49 64.06
C ALA A 207 9.84 7.20 63.28
N ALA A 208 9.70 6.03 63.91
CA ALA A 208 9.93 4.75 63.25
C ALA A 208 8.96 4.50 62.08
N GLN A 209 7.66 4.77 62.27
CA GLN A 209 6.65 4.65 61.21
C GLN A 209 6.92 5.59 60.03
N LEU A 210 7.28 6.85 60.29
CA LEU A 210 7.62 7.83 59.26
C LEU A 210 8.89 7.40 58.48
N GLY A 211 9.88 6.84 59.18
CA GLY A 211 11.11 6.35 58.56
C GLY A 211 10.88 5.15 57.65
N GLN A 212 9.97 4.24 58.03
CA GLN A 212 9.58 3.10 57.20
C GLN A 212 8.78 3.53 55.97
N ARG A 213 7.89 4.53 56.14
CA ARG A 213 7.13 5.13 55.03
C ARG A 213 8.04 5.84 54.02
N ALA A 214 9.04 6.58 54.49
CA ALA A 214 10.03 7.24 53.64
C ALA A 214 10.85 6.24 52.80
N ARG A 215 11.27 5.10 53.38
CA ARG A 215 11.95 4.03 52.63
C ARG A 215 11.05 3.41 51.56
N HIS A 216 9.80 3.12 51.91
CA HIS A 216 8.85 2.55 50.95
C HIS A 216 8.57 3.49 49.77
N ILE A 217 8.52 4.80 50.00
CA ILE A 217 8.38 5.82 48.94
C ILE A 217 9.63 5.87 48.07
N LEU A 218 10.83 5.81 48.65
CA LEU A 218 12.10 5.79 47.90
C LEU A 218 12.26 4.53 47.03
N ASP A 219 11.85 3.37 47.52
CA ASP A 219 11.91 2.13 46.76
C ASP A 219 10.89 2.11 45.62
N ALA A 220 9.67 2.62 45.86
CA ALA A 220 8.68 2.82 44.80
C ALA A 220 9.20 3.79 43.73
N LEU A 221 9.84 4.89 44.12
CA LEU A 221 10.45 5.84 43.18
C LEU A 221 11.54 5.19 42.32
N ARG A 222 12.44 4.41 42.95
CA ARG A 222 13.49 3.68 42.23
C ARG A 222 12.89 2.71 41.21
N ALA A 223 11.80 2.03 41.55
CA ALA A 223 11.10 1.15 40.64
C ALA A 223 10.48 1.92 39.46
N SER A 224 9.79 3.04 39.72
CA SER A 224 9.18 3.89 38.68
C SER A 224 10.22 4.51 37.75
N ILE A 225 11.34 5.03 38.27
CA ILE A 225 12.43 5.59 37.45
C ILE A 225 13.08 4.48 36.60
N ARG A 226 13.29 3.29 37.16
CA ARG A 226 13.83 2.15 36.42
C ARG A 226 12.88 1.74 35.29
N TRP A 227 11.58 1.77 35.53
CA TRP A 227 10.53 1.52 34.54
C TRP A 227 10.54 2.56 33.40
N LEU A 228 10.63 3.85 33.74
CA LEU A 228 10.70 4.97 32.78
C LEU A 228 11.98 4.95 31.91
N ARG A 229 13.07 4.34 32.41
CA ARG A 229 14.37 4.25 31.72
C ARG A 229 14.57 2.99 30.88
N MET A 230 13.68 2.01 30.93
CA MET A 230 13.82 0.85 30.06
C MET A 230 13.48 1.21 28.61
N ASP A 231 14.38 0.87 27.69
CA ASP A 231 14.14 1.00 26.25
C ASP A 231 12.90 0.20 25.84
N ASP A 232 12.27 0.57 24.72
CA ASP A 232 11.02 -0.05 24.23
C ASP A 232 11.12 -1.59 24.08
N GLY A 233 12.33 -2.13 23.88
CA GLY A 233 12.59 -3.57 23.89
C GLY A 233 12.49 -4.22 25.28
N GLY A 234 13.00 -3.56 26.33
CA GLY A 234 12.94 -4.03 27.71
C GLY A 234 11.54 -3.92 28.31
N PHE A 235 10.74 -2.95 27.86
CA PHE A 235 9.34 -2.83 28.25
C PHE A 235 8.49 -3.99 27.72
N ALA A 236 8.64 -4.34 26.44
CA ALA A 236 7.92 -5.47 25.84
C ALA A 236 8.36 -6.83 26.43
N GLU A 237 9.63 -6.97 26.81
CA GLU A 237 10.13 -8.15 27.51
C GLU A 237 9.61 -8.27 28.95
N LEU A 238 9.60 -7.16 29.68
CA LEU A 238 9.07 -7.13 31.05
C LEU A 238 7.55 -7.34 31.08
N GLN A 239 6.82 -6.78 30.13
CA GLN A 239 5.38 -7.01 29.99
C GLN A 239 5.09 -8.49 29.69
N ARG A 240 5.86 -9.11 28.78
CA ARG A 240 5.78 -10.56 28.56
C ARG A 240 6.14 -11.38 29.79
N ALA A 241 7.13 -10.95 30.57
CA ALA A 241 7.51 -11.63 31.81
C ALA A 241 6.43 -11.51 32.90
N LEU A 242 5.82 -10.33 33.05
CA LEU A 242 4.70 -10.10 33.97
C LEU A 242 3.43 -10.86 33.55
N GLU A 243 3.14 -10.94 32.25
CA GLU A 243 2.02 -11.73 31.73
C GLU A 243 2.26 -13.24 31.90
N ALA A 244 3.52 -13.70 31.80
CA ALA A 244 3.91 -15.09 32.06
C ALA A 244 3.89 -15.44 33.57
N ASP A 245 4.19 -14.48 34.44
CA ASP A 245 4.09 -14.66 35.91
C ASP A 245 2.63 -14.55 36.39
N ALA A 246 1.79 -13.81 35.64
CA ALA A 246 0.35 -13.70 35.88
C ALA A 246 -0.48 -14.85 35.28
N THR A 247 0.14 -15.84 34.62
CA THR A 247 -0.60 -17.03 34.14
C THR A 247 -1.08 -17.86 35.35
N PRO A 248 -2.40 -18.04 35.54
CA PRO A 248 -2.97 -18.68 36.73
C PRO A 248 -2.79 -20.20 36.67
N GLY A 249 -1.66 -20.67 37.18
CA GLY A 249 -1.34 -22.10 37.31
C GLY A 249 -1.48 -22.68 38.72
N ASP A 250 -1.52 -21.86 39.77
CA ASP A 250 -1.27 -22.35 41.14
C ASP A 250 -2.24 -21.85 42.24
N VAL A 251 -3.45 -21.44 41.86
CA VAL A 251 -4.52 -21.13 42.85
C VAL A 251 -5.40 -22.36 43.16
N GLY A 252 -5.11 -23.54 42.58
CA GLY A 252 -5.97 -24.72 42.64
C GLY A 252 -5.58 -25.86 43.60
N ARG A 253 -4.59 -25.71 44.50
CA ARG A 253 -4.12 -26.84 45.33
C ARG A 253 -3.93 -26.58 46.84
N ALA A 254 -4.56 -25.55 47.40
CA ALA A 254 -4.51 -25.30 48.85
C ALA A 254 -5.86 -25.46 49.57
N THR A 255 -6.85 -26.07 48.93
CA THR A 255 -8.13 -26.42 49.58
C THR A 255 -8.65 -27.78 49.11
N GLU A 256 -7.92 -28.84 49.45
CA GLU A 256 -8.49 -30.18 49.73
C GLU A 256 -7.75 -30.78 50.93
#